data_AF-C0QTF8-F1
#
_entry.id   AF-C0QTF8-F1
#
_cell.length_a   1.000
_cell.length_b   1.000
_cell.length_c   1.000
_cell.angle_alpha   90.00
_cell.angle_beta   90.00
_cell.angle_gamma   90.00
#
_symmetry.space_group_name_H-M   'P 1'
#
loop_
_entity.id
_entity.type
_entity.pdbx_description
1 polymer ?
#
loop_
_entity_poly.entity_id
_entity_poly.type
_entity_poly.pdbx_seq_one_letter_code
_entity_poly.pdbx_strand_id
1 'polypeptide(L)'
;MFEGLREWAEAVVNDYGYLGIFLISFTESIIQPVPPDPFITGGTAFGLSPVYAALIAAVASVLGGMVGYALGKFLGEPVFKKFIGEKYYDKGEILFRKYGIWAVIIAAITPIPFKAICWLAGIFEMPFWGFVLAAFIGRLPRFLFMAFFGQWLGSL
;
A
#
# COMPACT_ATOMS: atom_id res chain seq x y z
N MET A 1 -16.30 -28.36 -6.43
CA MET A 1 -16.47 -26.88 -6.48
C MET A 1 -15.33 -26.14 -5.80
N PHE A 2 -14.80 -26.64 -4.66
CA PHE A 2 -13.62 -26.06 -3.99
C PHE A 2 -12.28 -26.39 -4.68
N GLU A 3 -12.12 -27.56 -5.30
CA GLU A 3 -10.88 -27.94 -6.01
C GLU A 3 -10.60 -27.06 -7.23
N GLY A 4 -11.59 -26.79 -8.10
CA GLY A 4 -11.40 -25.90 -9.25
C GLY A 4 -11.14 -24.43 -8.87
N LEU A 5 -11.61 -23.99 -7.70
CA LEU A 5 -11.30 -22.65 -7.17
C LEU A 5 -9.86 -22.58 -6.67
N ARG A 6 -9.38 -23.67 -6.06
CA ARG A 6 -8.01 -23.83 -5.58
C ARG A 6 -7.03 -23.92 -6.73
N GLU A 7 -7.31 -24.70 -7.77
CA GLU A 7 -6.48 -24.79 -8.99
C GLU A 7 -6.42 -23.45 -9.74
N TRP A 8 -7.53 -22.70 -9.84
CA TRP A 8 -7.53 -21.37 -10.44
C TRP A 8 -6.73 -20.36 -9.60
N ALA A 9 -6.86 -20.41 -8.28
CA ALA A 9 -6.09 -19.55 -7.38
C ALA A 9 -4.59 -19.91 -7.40
N GLU A 10 -4.24 -21.19 -7.41
CA GLU A 10 -2.87 -21.68 -7.61
C GLU A 10 -2.33 -21.28 -8.99
N ALA A 11 -3.13 -21.30 -10.05
CA ALA A 11 -2.73 -20.82 -11.37
C ALA A 11 -2.48 -19.30 -11.39
N VAL A 12 -3.36 -18.49 -10.77
CA VAL A 12 -3.16 -17.04 -10.67
C VAL A 12 -1.94 -16.68 -9.80
N VAL A 13 -1.70 -17.43 -8.72
CA VAL A 13 -0.52 -17.28 -7.87
C VAL A 13 0.75 -17.81 -8.56
N ASN A 14 0.67 -18.85 -9.39
CA ASN A 14 1.80 -19.33 -10.17
C ASN A 14 2.12 -18.40 -11.36
N ASP A 15 1.11 -17.86 -12.04
CA ASP A 15 1.28 -17.03 -13.22
C ASP A 15 1.70 -15.59 -12.87
N TYR A 16 1.24 -15.07 -11.72
CA TYR A 16 1.54 -13.68 -11.31
C TYR A 16 2.29 -13.59 -9.97
N GLY A 17 2.06 -14.48 -9.01
CA GLY A 17 2.81 -14.59 -7.74
C GLY A 17 3.29 -13.27 -7.13
N TYR A 18 4.60 -13.15 -7.01
CA TYR A 18 5.25 -11.92 -6.51
C TYR A 18 5.07 -10.70 -7.42
N LEU A 19 4.96 -10.90 -8.73
CA LEU A 19 4.74 -9.82 -9.70
C LEU A 19 3.32 -9.23 -9.59
N GLY A 20 2.31 -10.05 -9.33
CA GLY A 20 0.96 -9.59 -9.05
C GLY A 20 0.88 -8.74 -7.78
N ILE A 21 1.53 -9.22 -6.70
CA ILE A 21 1.67 -8.46 -5.44
C ILE A 21 2.38 -7.13 -5.71
N PHE A 22 3.49 -7.15 -6.46
CA PHE A 22 4.22 -5.94 -6.83
C PHE A 22 3.33 -4.95 -7.57
N LEU A 23 2.68 -5.36 -8.66
CA LEU A 23 1.88 -4.46 -9.50
C LEU A 23 0.72 -3.84 -8.71
N ILE A 24 0.01 -4.64 -7.91
CA ILE A 24 -1.14 -4.15 -7.14
C ILE A 24 -0.69 -3.20 -6.03
N SER A 25 0.36 -3.56 -5.28
CA SER A 25 0.91 -2.67 -4.25
C SER A 25 1.43 -1.36 -4.84
N PHE A 26 2.04 -1.41 -6.03
CA PHE A 26 2.53 -0.23 -6.74
C PHE A 26 1.37 0.66 -7.22
N THR A 27 0.39 0.11 -7.94
CA THR A 27 -0.71 0.91 -8.52
C THR A 27 -1.68 1.43 -7.46
N GLU A 28 -1.90 0.69 -6.37
CA GLU A 28 -2.72 1.14 -5.23
C GLU A 28 -2.16 2.41 -4.62
N SER A 29 -0.84 2.46 -4.41
CA SER A 29 -0.19 3.62 -3.79
C SER A 29 -0.15 4.86 -4.70
N ILE A 30 -0.49 4.71 -5.99
CA ILE A 30 -0.57 5.81 -6.97
C ILE A 30 -2.00 6.34 -7.08
N ILE A 31 -2.94 5.49 -7.52
CA ILE A 31 -4.31 5.91 -7.89
C ILE A 31 -5.38 4.85 -7.62
N GLN A 32 -5.05 3.55 -7.67
CA GLN A 32 -6.05 2.48 -7.68
C GLN A 32 -6.64 2.25 -6.28
N PRO A 33 -7.95 1.92 -6.14
CA PRO A 33 -8.56 1.66 -4.84
C PRO A 33 -8.45 0.20 -4.37
N VAL A 34 -7.79 -0.68 -5.13
CA VAL A 34 -7.71 -2.11 -4.82
C VAL A 34 -6.66 -2.33 -3.73
N PRO A 35 -7.04 -2.81 -2.53
CA PRO A 35 -6.08 -3.04 -1.45
C PRO A 35 -5.15 -4.22 -1.80
N PRO A 36 -3.85 -4.14 -1.46
CA PRO A 36 -2.92 -5.25 -1.68
C PRO A 36 -3.09 -6.38 -0.66
N ASP A 37 -3.74 -6.12 0.49
CA ASP A 37 -3.88 -7.03 1.61
C ASP A 37 -4.43 -8.43 1.21
N PRO A 38 -5.52 -8.55 0.41
CA PRO A 38 -6.04 -9.86 -0.01
C PRO A 38 -5.09 -10.64 -0.93
N PHE A 39 -4.28 -9.94 -1.73
CA PHE A 39 -3.33 -10.56 -2.65
C PHE A 39 -2.10 -11.08 -1.90
N ILE A 40 -1.64 -10.33 -0.89
CA ILE A 40 -0.56 -10.76 0.00
C ILE A 40 -1.02 -11.99 0.79
N THR A 41 -2.19 -11.92 1.44
CA THR A 41 -2.74 -13.01 2.24
C THR A 41 -3.06 -14.24 1.38
N GLY A 42 -3.66 -14.07 0.21
CA GLY A 42 -3.94 -15.17 -0.72
C GLY A 42 -2.64 -15.82 -1.21
N GLY A 43 -1.69 -15.01 -1.69
CA GLY A 43 -0.42 -15.52 -2.21
C GLY A 43 0.35 -16.36 -1.18
N THR A 44 0.39 -15.94 0.08
CA THR A 44 1.07 -16.71 1.13
C THR A 44 0.27 -17.91 1.62
N ALA A 45 -1.07 -17.87 1.58
CA ALA A 45 -1.93 -19.03 1.82
C ALA A 45 -1.71 -20.14 0.77
N PHE A 46 -1.37 -19.77 -0.47
CA PHE A 46 -1.05 -20.72 -1.54
C PHE A 46 0.46 -21.06 -1.64
N GLY A 47 1.26 -20.71 -0.62
CA GLY A 47 2.64 -21.19 -0.50
C GLY A 47 3.74 -20.19 -0.87
N LEU A 48 3.42 -18.93 -1.21
CA LEU A 48 4.46 -17.90 -1.30
C LEU A 48 5.11 -17.66 0.08
N SER A 49 6.42 -17.42 0.08
CA SER A 49 7.11 -17.02 1.32
C SER A 49 6.54 -15.71 1.86
N PRO A 50 6.14 -15.67 3.14
CA PRO A 50 5.51 -14.49 3.75
C PRO A 50 6.47 -13.30 3.82
N VAL A 51 7.75 -13.55 4.09
CA VAL A 51 8.78 -12.51 4.18
C VAL A 51 9.00 -11.86 2.81
N TYR A 52 9.14 -12.67 1.75
CA TYR A 52 9.32 -12.13 0.39
C TYR A 52 8.07 -11.40 -0.10
N ALA A 53 6.88 -11.95 0.12
CA ALA A 53 5.62 -11.30 -0.27
C ALA A 53 5.47 -9.92 0.40
N ALA A 54 5.74 -9.83 1.71
CA ALA A 54 5.66 -8.58 2.46
C ALA A 54 6.71 -7.55 2.03
N LEU A 55 7.97 -7.98 1.81
CA LEU A 55 9.04 -7.10 1.34
C LEU A 55 8.76 -6.55 -0.06
N ILE A 56 8.33 -7.41 -0.98
CA ILE A 56 7.99 -7.00 -2.35
C ILE A 56 6.81 -6.02 -2.34
N ALA A 57 5.76 -6.31 -1.57
CA ALA A 57 4.64 -5.39 -1.39
C ALA A 57 5.08 -4.04 -0.80
N ALA A 58 5.94 -4.05 0.22
CA ALA A 58 6.43 -2.84 0.88
C ALA A 58 7.25 -1.98 -0.08
N VAL A 59 8.21 -2.58 -0.79
CA VAL A 59 9.04 -1.87 -1.78
C VAL A 59 8.17 -1.35 -2.92
N ALA A 60 7.28 -2.17 -3.48
CA ALA A 60 6.39 -1.76 -4.56
C ALA A 60 5.47 -0.61 -4.13
N SER A 61 4.89 -0.69 -2.94
CA SER A 61 4.04 0.36 -2.38
C SER A 61 4.81 1.66 -2.15
N VAL A 62 6.06 1.59 -1.68
CA VAL A 62 6.90 2.78 -1.52
C VAL A 62 7.26 3.39 -2.88
N LEU A 63 7.61 2.58 -3.89
CA LEU A 63 7.86 3.05 -5.24
C LEU A 63 6.62 3.72 -5.85
N GLY A 64 5.44 3.12 -5.70
CA GLY A 64 4.18 3.72 -6.10
C GLY A 64 3.88 5.01 -5.32
N GLY A 65 4.19 5.01 -4.02
CA GLY A 65 4.07 6.18 -3.16
C GLY A 65 4.99 7.33 -3.57
N MET A 66 6.20 7.05 -4.09
CA MET A 66 7.09 8.07 -4.67
C MET A 66 6.46 8.74 -5.90
N VAL A 67 5.78 7.96 -6.75
CA VAL A 67 5.00 8.50 -7.87
C VAL A 67 3.83 9.33 -7.35
N GLY A 68 3.08 8.83 -6.37
CA GLY A 68 1.99 9.58 -5.72
C GLY A 68 2.47 10.90 -5.09
N TYR A 69 3.64 10.89 -4.44
CA TYR A 69 4.30 12.09 -3.91
C TYR A 69 4.61 13.08 -5.03
N ALA A 70 5.19 12.63 -6.14
CA ALA A 70 5.46 13.50 -7.28
C ALA A 70 4.15 14.08 -7.85
N LEU A 71 3.10 13.27 -8.00
CA LEU A 71 1.79 13.73 -8.44
C LEU A 71 1.23 14.81 -7.51
N GLY A 72 1.27 14.59 -6.18
CA GLY A 72 0.86 15.59 -5.21
C GLY A 72 1.66 16.89 -5.29
N LYS A 73 2.98 16.78 -5.40
CA LYS A 73 3.88 17.94 -5.51
C LYS A 73 3.65 18.77 -6.78
N PHE A 74 3.38 18.13 -7.92
CA PHE A 74 3.23 18.84 -9.20
C PHE A 74 1.78 19.24 -9.51
N LEU A 75 0.79 18.45 -9.10
CA LEU A 75 -0.63 18.69 -9.41
C LEU A 75 -1.34 19.50 -8.31
N GLY A 76 -0.83 19.45 -7.08
CA GLY A 76 -1.31 20.26 -5.95
C GLY A 76 -2.71 19.91 -5.43
N GLU A 77 -3.18 20.74 -4.51
CA GLU A 77 -4.47 20.62 -3.83
C GLU A 77 -5.69 20.53 -4.77
N PRO A 78 -5.84 21.35 -5.84
CA PRO A 78 -7.05 21.33 -6.66
C PRO A 78 -7.31 19.98 -7.32
N VAL A 79 -6.26 19.34 -7.82
CA VAL A 79 -6.37 18.01 -8.45
C VAL A 79 -6.61 16.93 -7.40
N PHE A 80 -5.94 17.02 -6.25
CA PHE A 80 -6.18 16.12 -5.13
C PHE A 80 -7.66 16.13 -4.69
N LYS A 81 -8.23 17.32 -4.45
CA LYS A 81 -9.63 17.45 -4.01
C LYS A 81 -10.62 16.88 -5.04
N LYS A 82 -10.29 16.97 -6.33
CA LYS A 82 -11.10 16.41 -7.42
C LYS A 82 -11.01 14.88 -7.54
N PHE A 83 -9.83 14.30 -7.41
CA PHE A 83 -9.61 12.86 -7.66
C PHE A 83 -9.71 11.99 -6.40
N ILE A 84 -9.31 12.51 -5.24
CA ILE A 84 -9.26 11.78 -3.97
C ILE A 84 -10.39 12.25 -3.05
N GLY A 85 -10.61 13.57 -2.97
CA GLY A 85 -11.73 14.15 -2.24
C GLY A 85 -11.29 15.10 -1.12
N GLU A 86 -12.06 16.18 -0.95
CA GLU A 86 -11.80 17.24 0.04
C GLU A 86 -11.77 16.72 1.49
N LYS A 87 -12.67 15.79 1.85
CA LYS A 87 -12.67 15.17 3.18
C LYS A 87 -11.33 14.50 3.55
N TYR A 88 -10.64 13.92 2.57
CA TYR A 88 -9.32 13.30 2.80
C TYR A 88 -8.21 14.34 2.88
N TYR A 89 -8.38 15.48 2.20
CA TYR A 89 -7.48 16.61 2.31
C TYR A 89 -7.49 17.19 3.71
N ASP A 90 -8.67 17.54 4.24
CA ASP A 90 -8.80 18.20 5.55
C ASP A 90 -8.30 17.30 6.68
N LYS A 91 -8.67 16.01 6.64
CA LYS A 91 -8.16 15.02 7.59
C LYS A 91 -6.65 14.86 7.50
N GLY A 92 -6.14 14.85 6.28
CA GLY A 92 -4.73 14.79 5.98
C GLY A 92 -3.99 15.99 6.53
N GLU A 93 -4.45 17.20 6.24
CA GLU A 93 -3.86 18.45 6.72
C GLU A 93 -3.77 18.48 8.25
N ILE A 94 -4.84 18.11 8.96
CA ILE A 94 -4.84 18.02 10.42
C ILE A 94 -3.78 17.01 10.90
N LEU A 95 -3.69 15.85 10.25
CA LEU A 95 -2.73 14.81 10.61
C LEU A 95 -1.28 15.26 10.38
N PHE A 96 -0.99 15.83 9.20
CA PHE A 96 0.34 16.33 8.84
C PHE A 96 0.75 17.53 9.70
N ARG A 97 -0.16 18.47 10.00
CA ARG A 97 0.11 19.60 10.92
C ARG A 97 0.45 19.12 12.33
N LYS A 98 -0.23 18.07 12.82
CA LYS A 98 -0.06 17.59 14.20
C LYS A 98 1.15 16.65 14.36
N TYR A 99 1.42 15.81 13.37
CA TYR A 99 2.38 14.70 13.49
C TYR A 99 3.57 14.79 12.54
N GLY A 100 3.55 15.69 11.55
CA GLY A 100 4.63 15.85 10.58
C GLY A 100 4.98 14.52 9.90
N ILE A 101 6.24 14.09 10.01
CA ILE A 101 6.69 12.80 9.44
C ILE A 101 5.93 11.60 10.00
N TRP A 102 5.55 11.64 11.28
CA TRP A 102 4.80 10.56 11.91
C TRP A 102 3.41 10.37 11.33
N ALA A 103 2.85 11.39 10.66
CA ALA A 103 1.57 11.30 9.97
C ALA A 103 1.55 10.15 8.94
N VAL A 104 2.67 9.93 8.24
CA VAL A 104 2.79 8.87 7.23
C VAL A 104 2.70 7.48 7.85
N ILE A 105 3.40 7.27 8.97
CA ILE A 105 3.41 5.99 9.69
C ILE A 105 2.03 5.71 10.30
N ILE A 106 1.46 6.70 10.99
CA ILE A 106 0.12 6.59 11.57
C ILE A 106 -0.89 6.25 10.48
N ALA A 107 -0.83 6.96 9.35
CA ALA A 107 -1.78 6.77 8.30
C ALA A 107 -1.67 5.41 7.60
N ALA A 108 -0.47 4.84 7.48
CA ALA A 108 -0.25 3.50 6.94
C ALA A 108 -0.96 2.39 7.74
N ILE A 109 -1.16 2.62 9.04
CA ILE A 109 -1.82 1.68 9.97
C ILE A 109 -3.33 1.92 10.04
N THR A 110 -3.78 3.17 9.90
CA THR A 110 -5.20 3.52 9.91
C THR A 110 -5.93 3.11 8.62
N PRO A 111 -7.28 3.06 8.61
CA PRO A 111 -8.07 2.78 7.39
C PRO A 111 -8.09 3.96 6.39
N ILE A 112 -7.11 4.87 6.43
CA ILE A 112 -6.99 5.96 5.47
C ILE A 112 -6.34 5.40 4.19
N PRO A 113 -6.88 5.70 2.99
CA PRO A 113 -6.28 5.27 1.73
C PRO A 113 -4.83 5.75 1.63
N PHE A 114 -3.88 4.83 1.45
CA PHE A 114 -2.46 5.16 1.52
C PHE A 114 -2.02 6.10 0.40
N LYS A 115 -2.63 5.99 -0.80
CA LYS A 115 -2.45 6.94 -1.90
C LYS A 115 -2.73 8.39 -1.53
N ALA A 116 -3.73 8.64 -0.68
CA ALA A 116 -4.08 9.99 -0.24
C ALA A 116 -2.92 10.61 0.54
N ILE A 117 -2.29 9.80 1.41
CA ILE A 117 -1.15 10.23 2.22
C ILE A 117 0.08 10.47 1.36
N CYS A 118 0.33 9.64 0.35
CA CYS A 118 1.43 9.82 -0.59
C CYS A 118 1.31 11.15 -1.34
N TRP A 119 0.12 11.45 -1.86
CA TRP A 119 -0.12 12.73 -2.54
C TRP A 119 -0.01 13.91 -1.56
N LEU A 120 -0.60 13.82 -0.37
CA LEU A 120 -0.53 14.89 0.64
C LEU A 120 0.90 15.17 1.09
N ALA A 121 1.74 14.13 1.24
CA ALA A 121 3.15 14.31 1.54
C ALA A 121 3.87 15.13 0.45
N GLY A 122 3.48 14.94 -0.82
CA GLY A 122 3.95 15.75 -1.94
C GLY A 122 3.43 17.18 -1.93
N ILE A 123 2.12 17.36 -1.70
CA ILE A 123 1.46 18.67 -1.63
C ILE A 123 2.06 19.54 -0.51
N PHE A 124 2.33 18.93 0.65
CA PHE A 124 2.92 19.62 1.80
C PHE A 124 4.45 19.67 1.77
N GLU A 125 5.07 19.33 0.63
CA GLU A 125 6.52 19.38 0.41
C GLU A 125 7.37 18.71 1.50
N MET A 126 6.87 17.60 2.02
CA MET A 126 7.55 16.83 3.05
C MET A 126 8.94 16.38 2.55
N PRO A 127 9.99 16.35 3.40
CA PRO A 127 11.31 15.88 3.00
C PRO A 127 11.24 14.48 2.38
N PHE A 128 11.64 14.36 1.11
CA PHE A 128 11.42 13.15 0.29
C PHE A 128 11.93 11.87 0.97
N TRP A 129 13.17 11.88 1.46
CA TRP A 129 13.75 10.71 2.15
C TRP A 129 13.06 10.41 3.49
N GLY A 130 12.58 11.44 4.19
CA GLY A 130 11.76 11.27 5.39
C GLY A 130 10.45 10.56 5.07
N PHE A 131 9.79 10.93 3.97
CA PHE A 131 8.59 10.26 3.48
C PHE A 131 8.88 8.79 3.10
N VAL A 132 9.94 8.53 2.31
CA VAL A 132 10.29 7.17 1.87
C VAL A 132 10.52 6.23 3.05
N LEU A 133 11.31 6.67 4.04
CA LEU A 133 11.58 5.86 5.23
C LEU A 133 10.32 5.65 6.07
N ALA A 134 9.53 6.71 6.30
CA ALA A 134 8.30 6.63 7.07
C ALA A 134 7.26 5.71 6.39
N ALA A 135 7.14 5.80 5.06
CA ALA A 135 6.28 4.93 4.26
C ALA A 135 6.71 3.47 4.37
N PHE A 136 8.01 3.18 4.24
CA PHE A 136 8.53 1.82 4.36
C PHE A 136 8.29 1.24 5.77
N ILE A 137 8.62 2.00 6.81
CA ILE A 137 8.43 1.60 8.22
C ILE A 137 6.94 1.42 8.54
N GLY A 138 6.05 2.24 7.97
CA GLY A 138 4.61 2.11 8.19
C GLY A 138 3.98 0.92 7.45
N ARG A 139 4.43 0.63 6.22
CA ARG A 139 3.82 -0.40 5.36
C ARG A 139 4.33 -1.80 5.65
N LEU A 140 5.62 -1.95 5.95
CA LEU A 140 6.24 -3.25 6.17
C LEU A 140 5.58 -4.07 7.30
N PRO A 141 5.29 -3.53 8.50
CA PRO A 141 4.65 -4.29 9.57
C PRO A 141 3.25 -4.79 9.20
N ARG A 142 2.46 -3.95 8.53
CA ARG A 142 1.11 -4.31 8.06
C ARG A 142 1.17 -5.45 7.05
N PHE A 143 2.09 -5.36 6.08
CA PHE A 143 2.22 -6.40 5.06
C PHE A 143 2.81 -7.69 5.61
N LEU A 144 3.73 -7.62 6.57
CA LEU A 144 4.21 -8.80 7.30
C LEU A 144 3.04 -9.47 8.03
N PHE A 145 2.22 -8.69 8.75
CA PHE A 145 1.05 -9.22 9.44
C PHE A 145 0.10 -9.94 8.46
N MET A 146 -0.24 -9.32 7.33
CA MET A 146 -1.09 -9.93 6.29
C MET A 146 -0.48 -11.18 5.66
N ALA A 147 0.83 -11.17 5.44
CA ALA A 147 1.57 -12.27 4.84
C ALA A 147 1.63 -13.50 5.76
N PHE A 148 1.98 -13.30 7.04
CA PHE A 148 1.98 -14.38 8.04
C PHE A 148 0.57 -14.88 8.33
N PHE A 149 -0.42 -13.99 8.35
CA PHE A 149 -1.81 -14.40 8.49
C PHE A 149 -2.26 -15.30 7.33
N GLY A 150 -1.88 -14.97 6.09
CA GLY A 150 -2.15 -15.81 4.94
C GLY A 150 -1.44 -17.17 5.01
N GLN A 151 -0.16 -17.20 5.38
CA GLN A 151 0.55 -18.46 5.58
C GLN A 151 -0.12 -19.36 6.62
N TRP A 152 -0.58 -18.77 7.72
CA TRP A 152 -1.32 -19.51 8.75
C TRP A 152 -2.64 -20.07 8.21
N LEU A 153 -3.40 -19.29 7.43
CA LEU A 153 -4.62 -19.77 6.78
C LEU A 153 -4.37 -20.93 5.80
N GLY A 154 -3.25 -20.89 5.06
CA GLY A 154 -2.87 -21.98 4.16
C GLY A 154 -2.44 -23.26 4.85
N SER A 155 -2.18 -23.21 6.17
CA SER A 155 -1.82 -24.37 6.99
C SER A 155 -3.00 -25.08 7.65
N LEU A 156 -4.21 -24.50 7.55
CA LEU A 156 -5.48 -25.06 8.02
C LEU A 156 -6.07 -26.04 7.00
#